data_AF-A0A2M6ZAQ7-F1
#
_entry.id   AF-A0A2M6ZAQ7-F1
#
_cell.length_a   1.000
_cell.length_b   1.000
_cell.length_c   1.000
_cell.angle_alpha   90.00
_cell.angle_beta   90.00
_cell.angle_gamma   90.00
#
_symmetry.space_group_name_H-M   'P 1'
#
loop_
_entity.id
_entity.type
_entity.pdbx_description
1 polymer ?
#
loop_
_entity_poly.entity_id
_entity_poly.type
_entity_poly.pdbx_seq_one_letter_code
_entity_poly.pdbx_strand_id
1 'polypeptide(L)'
;MVLTHGVGPIRQYCIGVILLDLENPTKRISRLDYPLFTSHEKEREGYVSNVVYCCGAIIHNNELVIPYTMSDINSCIVTVAVNELLSFMRAVLVMLRLAFVILHSVDQGGIK
;
A
#
# COMPACT_ATOMS: atom_id res chain seq x y z
N MET A 1 -2.46 5.31 7.22
CA MET A 1 -2.05 4.11 6.46
C MET A 1 -3.30 3.41 5.97
N VAL A 2 -3.31 2.90 4.74
CA VAL A 2 -4.47 2.20 4.17
C VAL A 2 -4.01 0.85 3.61
N LEU A 3 -4.67 -0.22 4.03
CA LEU A 3 -4.51 -1.54 3.42
C LEU A 3 -5.44 -1.63 2.21
N THR A 4 -4.92 -2.12 1.10
CA THR A 4 -5.64 -2.25 -0.17
C THR A 4 -5.63 -3.70 -0.61
N HIS A 5 -6.73 -4.20 -1.18
CA HIS A 5 -6.72 -5.49 -1.85
C HIS A 5 -6.61 -5.30 -3.38
N GLY A 6 -5.78 -6.12 -4.02
CA GLY A 6 -5.65 -6.19 -5.47
C GLY A 6 -6.04 -7.58 -5.97
N VAL A 7 -6.54 -7.67 -7.21
CA VAL A 7 -6.88 -8.94 -7.85
C VAL A 7 -6.11 -9.06 -9.16
N GLY A 8 -5.24 -10.07 -9.23
CA GLY A 8 -4.47 -10.40 -10.43
C GLY A 8 -5.15 -11.45 -11.31
N PRO A 9 -4.47 -11.91 -12.37
CA PRO A 9 -4.91 -13.03 -13.20
C PRO A 9 -5.23 -14.27 -12.35
N ILE A 10 -6.18 -15.10 -12.82
CA ILE A 10 -6.60 -16.34 -12.12
C ILE A 10 -7.08 -16.04 -10.68
N ARG A 11 -7.71 -14.87 -10.48
CA ARG A 11 -8.27 -14.43 -9.19
C ARG A 11 -7.26 -14.52 -8.04
N GLN A 12 -6.00 -14.19 -8.29
CA GLN A 12 -5.01 -14.12 -7.23
C GLN A 12 -5.20 -12.82 -6.44
N TYR A 13 -5.70 -12.92 -5.22
CA TYR A 13 -5.85 -11.77 -4.33
C TYR A 13 -4.53 -11.48 -3.63
N CYS A 14 -4.27 -10.20 -3.41
CA CYS A 14 -3.11 -9.73 -2.68
C CYS A 14 -3.46 -8.53 -1.80
N ILE A 15 -2.75 -8.37 -0.69
CA ILE A 15 -2.88 -7.21 0.19
C ILE A 15 -1.67 -6.32 -0.03
N GLY A 16 -1.91 -5.03 -0.24
CA GLY A 16 -0.91 -3.98 -0.36
C GLY A 16 -1.11 -2.88 0.68
N VAL A 17 -0.16 -1.95 0.76
CA VAL A 17 -0.21 -0.81 1.69
C VAL A 17 0.13 0.47 0.94
N ILE A 18 -0.67 1.50 1.20
CA ILE A 18 -0.40 2.88 0.79
C ILE A 18 -0.39 3.81 2.00
N LEU A 19 0.42 4.85 1.93
CA LEU A 19 0.29 6.00 2.81
C LEU A 19 -0.36 7.14 2.06
N LEU A 20 -1.30 7.77 2.75
CA LEU A 20 -1.96 8.99 2.32
C LEU A 20 -1.42 10.15 3.15
N ASP A 21 -1.45 11.34 2.57
CA ASP A 21 -1.16 12.57 3.28
C ASP A 21 -2.18 12.77 4.42
N LEU A 22 -1.70 13.24 5.58
CA LEU A 22 -2.52 13.36 6.79
C LEU A 22 -3.54 14.50 6.67
N GLU A 23 -3.18 15.61 6.01
CA GLU A 23 -4.01 16.79 5.85
C GLU A 23 -4.92 16.68 4.62
N ASN A 24 -4.46 15.99 3.57
CA ASN A 24 -5.23 15.78 2.36
C ASN A 24 -5.18 14.32 1.89
N PRO A 25 -6.11 13.46 2.34
CA PRO A 25 -6.09 12.02 2.05
C PRO A 25 -6.30 11.67 0.56
N THR A 26 -6.67 12.63 -0.29
CA THR A 26 -6.70 12.42 -1.75
C THR A 26 -5.29 12.26 -2.34
N LYS A 27 -4.25 12.66 -1.61
CA LYS A 27 -2.85 12.54 -2.01
C LYS A 27 -2.22 11.30 -1.41
N ARG A 28 -1.70 10.43 -2.28
CA ARG A 28 -0.86 9.29 -1.89
C ARG A 28 0.60 9.74 -1.78
N ILE A 29 1.23 9.52 -0.63
CA ILE A 29 2.61 9.92 -0.36
C ILE A 29 3.61 8.78 -0.55
N SER A 30 3.19 7.54 -0.30
CA SER A 30 4.02 6.35 -0.55
C SER A 30 3.17 5.12 -0.81
N ARG A 31 3.80 4.08 -1.37
CA ARG A 31 3.21 2.76 -1.60
C ARG A 31 4.26 1.67 -1.51
N LEU A 32 3.84 0.44 -1.27
CA LEU A 32 4.69 -0.72 -1.57
C LEU A 32 4.80 -0.94 -3.09
N ASP A 33 5.96 -1.42 -3.53
CA ASP A 33 6.17 -1.84 -4.92
C ASP A 33 5.65 -3.24 -5.21
N TYR A 34 5.64 -4.10 -4.20
CA TYR A 34 5.10 -5.46 -4.24
C TYR A 34 4.02 -5.62 -3.17
N PRO A 35 3.12 -6.62 -3.28
CA PRO A 35 2.15 -6.90 -2.23
C PRO A 35 2.83 -7.16 -0.89
N LEU A 36 2.18 -6.76 0.20
CA LEU A 36 2.59 -7.10 1.56
C LEU A 36 2.52 -8.62 1.78
N PHE A 37 1.42 -9.25 1.34
CA PHE A 37 1.30 -10.71 1.26
C PHE A 37 0.25 -11.12 0.21
N THR A 38 0.36 -12.37 -0.23
CA THR A 38 -0.53 -13.04 -1.20
C THR A 38 -1.00 -14.37 -0.64
N SER A 39 -2.07 -14.94 -1.19
CA SER A 39 -2.47 -16.31 -0.85
C SER A 39 -1.33 -17.32 -1.10
N HIS A 40 -0.94 -18.06 -0.08
CA HIS A 40 0.02 -19.17 -0.19
C HIS A 40 -0.65 -20.43 -0.74
N GLU A 41 0.14 -21.38 -1.27
CA GLU A 41 -0.41 -22.63 -1.85
C GLU A 41 -1.32 -23.41 -0.91
N LYS A 42 -1.01 -23.46 0.38
CA LYS A 42 -1.84 -24.12 1.40
C LYS A 42 -3.15 -23.38 1.72
N GLU A 43 -3.22 -22.10 1.39
CA GLU A 43 -4.39 -21.23 1.61
C GLU A 43 -5.31 -21.22 0.38
N ARG A 44 -4.93 -21.90 -0.71
CA ARG A 44 -5.69 -22.02 -1.95
C ARG A 44 -6.85 -23.02 -1.86
N GLU A 45 -6.88 -23.85 -0.83
CA GLU A 45 -7.93 -24.84 -0.62
C GLU A 45 -9.13 -24.20 0.09
N GLY A 46 -10.28 -24.14 -0.61
CA GLY A 46 -11.52 -23.61 -0.05
C GLY A 46 -12.56 -23.24 -1.10
N TYR A 47 -13.65 -22.59 -0.68
CA TYR A 47 -14.82 -22.31 -1.51
C TYR A 47 -14.50 -21.34 -2.67
N VAL A 48 -13.64 -20.33 -2.41
CA VAL A 48 -13.02 -19.50 -3.44
C VAL A 48 -11.50 -19.55 -3.31
N SER A 49 -10.87 -20.37 -4.14
CA SER A 49 -9.42 -20.53 -4.17
C SER A 49 -8.71 -19.20 -4.47
N ASN A 50 -7.52 -19.01 -3.89
CA ASN A 50 -6.61 -17.87 -4.09
C ASN A 50 -7.04 -16.54 -3.44
N VAL A 51 -8.03 -16.55 -2.55
CA VAL A 51 -8.52 -15.34 -1.88
C VAL A 51 -7.81 -15.13 -0.54
N VAL A 52 -7.21 -13.94 -0.39
CA VAL A 52 -6.85 -13.34 0.90
C VAL A 52 -7.53 -11.99 1.02
N TYR A 53 -8.15 -11.72 2.17
CA TYR A 53 -8.84 -10.45 2.41
C TYR A 53 -8.66 -10.02 3.86
N CYS A 54 -8.55 -8.71 4.11
CA CYS A 54 -8.54 -8.16 5.45
C CYS A 54 -9.58 -7.05 5.59
N CYS A 55 -10.29 -7.01 6.71
CA CYS A 55 -11.29 -5.98 7.00
C CYS A 55 -10.75 -4.86 7.90
N GLY A 56 -9.54 -5.00 8.42
CA GLY A 56 -8.93 -4.02 9.31
C GLY A 56 -7.54 -4.45 9.76
N ALA A 57 -6.86 -3.53 10.43
CA ALA A 57 -5.59 -3.76 11.09
C ALA A 57 -5.48 -2.80 12.28
N ILE A 58 -4.67 -3.17 13.28
CA ILE A 58 -4.34 -2.30 14.41
C ILE A 58 -2.84 -2.13 14.49
N ILE A 59 -2.37 -0.97 14.96
CA ILE A 59 -0.97 -0.77 15.33
C ILE A 59 -0.86 -0.88 16.85
N HIS A 60 -0.02 -1.78 17.33
CA HIS A 60 0.27 -1.97 18.75
C HIS A 60 1.75 -2.28 18.95
N ASN A 61 2.42 -1.56 19.85
CA ASN A 61 3.86 -1.75 20.15
C ASN A 61 4.76 -1.82 18.91
N ASN A 62 4.56 -0.89 17.97
CA ASN A 62 5.29 -0.86 16.69
C ASN A 62 5.06 -2.08 15.77
N GLU A 63 4.03 -2.89 16.03
CA GLU A 63 3.58 -3.93 15.11
C GLU A 63 2.25 -3.55 14.47
N LEU A 64 2.17 -3.73 13.16
CA LEU A 64 0.92 -3.75 12.42
C LEU A 64 0.35 -5.17 12.49
N VAL A 65 -0.73 -5.32 13.23
CA VAL A 65 -1.44 -6.59 13.43
C VAL A 65 -2.62 -6.63 12.46
N ILE A 66 -2.61 -7.62 11.55
CA ILE A 66 -3.58 -7.74 10.47
C ILE A 66 -4.31 -9.08 10.59
N PRO A 67 -5.55 -9.07 11.10
CA PRO A 67 -6.47 -10.19 10.91
C PRO A 67 -6.87 -10.29 9.44
N TYR A 68 -6.75 -11.47 8.85
CA TYR A 68 -7.13 -11.74 7.47
C TYR A 68 -7.83 -13.08 7.32
N THR A 69 -8.67 -13.19 6.29
CA THR A 69 -9.38 -14.41 5.92
C THR A 69 -8.72 -15.08 4.72
N MET A 70 -8.83 -16.40 4.66
CA MET A 70 -8.35 -17.24 3.57
C MET A 70 -9.51 -18.06 3.02
N SER A 71 -9.73 -17.98 1.71
CA SER A 71 -10.71 -18.77 0.97
C SER A 71 -12.13 -18.78 1.58
N ASP A 72 -12.51 -17.68 2.26
CA ASP A 72 -13.79 -17.46 2.95
C ASP A 72 -14.16 -18.48 4.04
N ILE A 73 -13.20 -19.27 4.53
CA ILE A 73 -13.45 -20.36 5.48
C ILE A 73 -12.64 -20.22 6.77
N ASN A 74 -11.42 -19.69 6.68
CA ASN A 74 -10.52 -19.58 7.82
C ASN A 74 -10.06 -18.14 8.03
N SER A 75 -9.69 -17.82 9.27
CA SER A 75 -9.10 -16.54 9.66
C SER A 75 -7.77 -16.75 10.38
N CYS A 76 -6.80 -15.89 10.11
CA CYS A 76 -5.48 -15.89 10.76
C CYS A 76 -5.05 -14.46 11.06
N ILE A 77 -3.94 -14.32 11.79
CA ILE A 77 -3.30 -13.04 12.08
C ILE A 77 -1.88 -13.08 11.53
N VAL A 78 -1.50 -12.01 10.84
CA VAL A 78 -0.10 -11.72 10.51
C VAL A 78 0.32 -10.43 11.20
N THR A 79 1.56 -10.38 11.67
CA THR A 79 2.17 -9.17 12.22
C THR A 79 3.38 -8.74 11.39
N VAL A 80 3.59 -7.44 11.28
CA VAL A 80 4.78 -6.85 10.66
C VAL A 80 5.22 -5.63 11.44
N ALA A 81 6.52 -5.46 11.65
CA ALA A 81 7.04 -4.26 12.31
C ALA A 81 6.77 -3.01 11.44
N VAL A 82 6.17 -1.97 12.03
CA VAL A 82 5.78 -0.76 11.31
C VAL A 82 7.00 -0.06 10.71
N ASN A 83 8.09 0.07 11.48
CA ASN A 83 9.32 0.69 10.98
C ASN A 83 9.92 -0.05 9.79
N GLU A 84 9.90 -1.39 9.82
CA GLU A 84 10.37 -2.22 8.73
C GLU A 84 9.47 -2.05 7.50
N LEU A 85 8.15 -2.13 7.68
CA LEU A 85 7.16 -1.87 6.63
C LEU A 85 7.40 -0.51 5.95
N LEU A 86 7.57 0.55 6.74
CA LEU A 86 7.81 1.90 6.23
C LEU A 86 9.13 2.00 5.44
N SER A 87 10.16 1.26 5.84
CA SER A 87 11.46 1.24 5.14
C SER A 87 11.38 0.64 3.73
N PHE A 88 10.41 -0.24 3.48
CA PHE A 88 10.14 -0.82 2.17
C PHE A 88 9.21 0.02 1.29
N MET A 89 8.62 1.10 1.82
CA MET A 89 7.68 1.92 1.05
C MET A 89 8.40 2.92 0.16
N ARG A 90 8.05 2.93 -1.12
CA ARG A 90 8.56 3.90 -2.07
C ARG A 90 7.71 5.17 -2.03
N ALA A 91 8.37 6.33 -1.91
CA ALA A 91 7.73 7.62 -2.08
C ALA A 91 7.09 7.72 -3.48
N VAL A 92 5.87 8.22 -3.53
CA VAL A 92 5.21 8.54 -4.80
C VAL A 92 5.60 9.97 -5.12
N LEU A 93 6.10 10.20 -6.33
CA LEU A 93 6.46 11.54 -6.80
C LEU A 93 5.19 12.40 -6.81
N VAL A 94 4.93 13.14 -5.72
CA VAL A 94 3.91 14.17 -5.70
C VAL A 94 4.48 15.27 -6.56
N MET A 95 4.00 15.34 -7.81
CA MET A 95 4.51 16.24 -8.83
C MET A 95 4.79 17.61 -8.23
N LEU A 96 6.08 17.96 -8.22
CA LEU A 96 6.66 19.24 -7.85
C LEU A 96 5.90 20.36 -8.55
N ARG A 97 4.79 20.83 -7.96
CA ARG A 97 4.08 22.00 -8.48
C ARG A 97 4.93 23.28 -8.35
N LEU A 98 6.06 23.21 -7.63
CA LEU A 98 7.08 24.26 -7.60
C LEU A 98 8.13 24.18 -8.72
N ALA A 99 8.51 23.00 -9.22
CA ALA A 99 9.60 22.92 -10.21
C ALA A 99 9.17 23.52 -11.57
N PHE A 100 7.89 23.42 -11.93
CA PHE A 100 7.39 23.99 -13.19
C PHE A 100 7.24 25.52 -13.15
N VAL A 101 6.91 26.09 -11.97
CA VAL A 101 6.79 27.55 -11.79
C VAL A 101 8.16 28.23 -11.76
N ILE A 102 9.18 27.56 -11.23
CA ILE A 102 10.56 28.09 -11.24
C ILE A 102 11.16 28.01 -12.65
N LEU A 103 10.92 26.93 -13.41
CA LEU A 103 11.46 26.82 -14.77
C LEU A 103 10.81 27.79 -15.79
N HIS A 104 9.52 28.12 -15.65
CA HIS A 104 8.87 29.12 -16.51
C HIS A 104 9.16 30.59 -16.10
N SER A 105 9.56 30.84 -14.85
CA SER A 105 9.93 32.20 -14.42
C SER A 105 11.35 32.60 -14.81
N VAL A 106 12.23 31.63 -15.15
CA VAL A 106 13.62 31.90 -15.55
C VAL A 106 13.76 32.19 -17.05
N ASP A 107 12.82 31.74 -17.90
CA ASP A 107 12.90 31.92 -19.35
C ASP A 107 12.25 33.23 -19.87
N GLN A 108 11.55 33.99 -19.00
CA GLN A 108 10.95 35.29 -19.37
C GLN A 108 11.64 36.51 -18.74
N GLY A 109 12.73 36.30 -17.99
CA GLY A 109 13.50 37.37 -17.35
C GLY A 109 14.86 37.59 -18.01
N GLY A 110 14.86 38.08 -19.25
CA GLY A 110 16.10 38.48 -19.92
C GLY A 110 16.84 39.59 -19.16
N ILE A 111 18.15 39.43 -19.00
CA ILE A 111 19.09 40.54 -18.85
C ILE A 111 19.86 40.63 -20.16
N LYS A 112 19.85 41.85 -20.71
CA LYS A 112 20.53 42.29 -21.93
C LYS A 112 22.01 41.95 -21.95
#